data_AF-A0A963PT71-F1
#
_entry.id   AF-A0A963PT71-F1
#
_cell.length_a   1.000
_cell.length_b   1.000
_cell.length_c   1.000
_cell.angle_alpha   90.00
_cell.angle_beta   90.00
_cell.angle_gamma   90.00
#
_symmetry.space_group_name_H-M   'P 1'
#
loop_
_entity.id
_entity.type
_entity.pdbx_description
1 polymer ?
#
loop_
_entity_poly.entity_id
_entity_poly.type
_entity_poly.pdbx_seq_one_letter_code
_entity_poly.pdbx_strand_id
1 'polypeptide(L)'
;DTIVLYCDLQRLLPETDPFSRQIMMSHGTFLELIAIAAREKGLRSEIALFPQGAFDAQAIDARPVARIRLVPDPSVTPDPLFAQILRRHTNRNRYDPERPVPAAAWKAMALAARADGPDGWLRFGHVGLQDPPQQLQRHRAIASQAWAIELRTPRAILESFKVMR
;
A
#
# COMPACT_ATOMS: atom_id res chain seq x y z
N ASP A 1 14.16 -2.42 -22.43
CA ASP A 1 14.34 -2.49 -20.95
C ASP A 1 13.50 -1.44 -20.21
N THR A 2 12.33 -1.07 -20.74
CA THR A 2 11.48 -0.01 -20.16
C THR A 2 10.06 -0.54 -19.97
N ILE A 3 9.48 -0.27 -18.82
CA ILE A 3 8.08 -0.53 -18.48
C ILE A 3 7.41 0.83 -18.27
N VAL A 4 6.23 1.01 -18.85
CA VAL A 4 5.38 2.18 -18.59
C VAL A 4 4.13 1.70 -17.87
N LEU A 5 3.90 2.23 -16.67
CA LEU A 5 2.80 1.84 -15.80
C LEU A 5 1.65 2.84 -15.96
N TYR A 6 0.49 2.33 -16.32
CA TYR A 6 -0.76 3.09 -16.44
C TYR A 6 -1.77 2.60 -15.42
N CYS A 7 -2.65 3.50 -14.97
CA CYS A 7 -3.80 3.10 -14.19
C CYS A 7 -4.90 2.61 -15.13
N ASP A 8 -5.45 1.43 -14.85
CA ASP A 8 -6.63 0.93 -15.54
C ASP A 8 -7.87 1.67 -15.04
N LEU A 9 -8.34 2.65 -15.83
CA LEU A 9 -9.48 3.50 -15.48
C LEU A 9 -10.79 2.72 -15.32
N GLN A 10 -10.89 1.50 -15.87
CA GLN A 10 -12.07 0.64 -15.70
C GLN A 10 -12.12 -0.02 -14.31
N ARG A 11 -11.04 0.05 -13.54
CA ARG A 11 -10.93 -0.49 -12.17
C ARG A 11 -11.08 0.57 -11.09
N LEU A 12 -11.44 1.80 -11.47
CA LEU A 12 -11.72 2.84 -10.50
C LEU A 12 -12.99 2.52 -9.73
N LEU A 13 -12.98 3.01 -8.49
CA LEU A 13 -14.04 2.81 -7.53
C LEU A 13 -14.55 4.19 -7.09
N PRO A 14 -15.30 4.92 -7.94
CA PRO A 14 -15.73 6.29 -7.65
C PRO A 14 -16.56 6.42 -6.36
N GLU A 15 -17.18 5.35 -5.87
CA GLU A 15 -17.99 5.41 -4.65
C GLU A 15 -17.17 5.13 -3.38
N THR A 16 -16.21 4.19 -3.45
CA THR A 16 -15.44 3.69 -2.30
C THR A 16 -13.99 4.23 -2.25
N ASP A 17 -13.46 4.71 -3.37
CA ASP A 17 -12.21 5.47 -3.52
C ASP A 17 -12.41 6.72 -4.41
N PRO A 18 -13.25 7.69 -3.98
CA PRO A 18 -13.71 8.80 -4.83
C PRO A 18 -12.60 9.72 -5.34
N PHE A 19 -11.44 9.74 -4.69
CA PHE A 19 -10.28 10.55 -5.07
C PHE A 19 -9.13 9.70 -5.64
N SER A 20 -9.39 8.42 -5.95
CA SER A 20 -8.39 7.48 -6.47
C SER A 20 -7.14 7.35 -5.60
N ARG A 21 -7.24 7.62 -4.29
CA ARG A 21 -6.09 7.59 -3.38
C ARG A 21 -5.64 6.16 -3.11
N GLN A 22 -6.59 5.24 -2.93
CA GLN A 22 -6.28 3.84 -2.64
C GLN A 22 -5.67 3.13 -3.86
N ILE A 23 -6.18 3.39 -5.05
CA ILE A 23 -5.59 2.83 -6.27
C ILE A 23 -4.19 3.41 -6.53
N MET A 24 -3.94 4.70 -6.26
CA MET A 24 -2.59 5.28 -6.35
C MET A 24 -1.64 4.69 -5.31
N MET A 25 -2.08 4.49 -4.07
CA MET A 25 -1.29 3.75 -3.07
C MET A 25 -0.95 2.33 -3.55
N SER A 26 -1.89 1.66 -4.23
CA SER A 26 -1.66 0.33 -4.81
C SER A 26 -0.63 0.33 -5.95
N HIS A 27 -0.56 1.41 -6.73
CA HIS A 27 0.50 1.56 -7.72
C HIS A 27 1.86 1.78 -7.05
N GLY A 28 1.91 2.55 -5.96
CA GLY A 28 3.13 2.69 -5.15
C GLY A 28 3.64 1.35 -4.61
N THR A 29 2.75 0.52 -4.06
CA THR A 29 3.14 -0.82 -3.58
C THR A 29 3.56 -1.76 -4.72
N PHE A 30 2.95 -1.62 -5.90
CA PHE A 30 3.39 -2.38 -7.08
C PHE A 30 4.79 -1.97 -7.56
N LEU A 31 5.11 -0.67 -7.54
CA LEU A 31 6.44 -0.17 -7.88
C LEU A 31 7.52 -0.70 -6.94
N GLU A 32 7.21 -0.81 -5.64
CA GLU A 32 8.09 -1.43 -4.65
C GLU A 32 8.33 -2.92 -4.98
N LEU A 33 7.27 -3.66 -5.32
CA LEU A 33 7.42 -5.06 -5.76
C LEU A 33 8.28 -5.20 -7.03
N ILE A 34 8.18 -4.27 -7.98
CA ILE A 34 9.08 -4.22 -9.13
C ILE A 34 10.52 -3.99 -8.68
N ALA A 35 10.78 -3.05 -7.77
CA ALA A 35 12.12 -2.76 -7.28
C ALA A 35 12.74 -3.99 -6.59
N ILE A 36 12.01 -4.63 -5.68
CA ILE A 36 12.42 -5.86 -4.98
C ILE A 36 12.72 -6.98 -5.99
N ALA A 37 11.80 -7.23 -6.94
CA ALA A 37 11.96 -8.31 -7.92
C ALA A 37 13.08 -8.05 -8.95
N ALA A 38 13.35 -6.79 -9.30
CA ALA A 38 14.45 -6.43 -10.19
C ALA A 38 15.80 -6.72 -9.54
N ARG A 39 15.96 -6.39 -8.25
CA ARG A 39 17.18 -6.66 -7.49
C ARG A 39 17.52 -8.15 -7.42
N GLU A 40 16.51 -9.00 -7.25
CA GLU A 40 16.67 -10.46 -7.32
C GLU A 40 17.28 -10.92 -8.66
N LYS A 41 17.03 -10.16 -9.73
CA LYS A 41 17.54 -10.44 -11.09
C LYS A 41 18.84 -9.72 -11.42
N GLY A 42 19.49 -9.06 -10.45
CA GLY A 42 20.70 -8.27 -10.70
C GLY A 42 20.43 -6.98 -11.49
N LEU A 43 19.20 -6.47 -11.42
CA LEU A 43 18.76 -5.26 -12.12
C LEU A 43 18.47 -4.15 -11.11
N ARG A 44 18.96 -2.95 -11.39
CA ARG A 44 18.54 -1.71 -10.74
C ARG A 44 17.30 -1.15 -11.45
N SER A 45 16.28 -0.81 -10.69
CA SER A 45 15.07 -0.13 -11.18
C SER A 45 15.21 1.38 -11.05
N GLU A 46 15.23 2.08 -12.17
CA GLU A 46 15.15 3.54 -12.22
C GLU A 46 13.70 3.96 -12.47
N ILE A 47 13.04 4.45 -11.42
CA ILE A 47 11.60 4.76 -11.43
C ILE A 47 11.41 6.27 -11.52
N ALA A 48 10.87 6.74 -12.64
CA ALA A 48 10.39 8.10 -12.80
C ALA A 48 8.87 8.14 -12.58
N LEU A 49 8.44 8.72 -11.46
CA LEU A 49 7.03 8.92 -11.15
C LEU A 49 6.44 10.04 -12.01
N PHE A 50 5.19 9.86 -12.44
CA PHE A 50 4.39 10.83 -13.19
C PHE A 50 5.16 11.54 -14.33
N PRO A 51 5.72 10.79 -15.31
CA PRO A 51 6.63 11.35 -16.31
C PRO A 51 5.94 12.34 -17.28
N GLN A 52 4.61 12.47 -17.21
CA GLN A 52 3.81 13.46 -17.95
C GLN A 52 3.08 14.43 -16.99
N GLY A 53 3.65 14.65 -15.81
CA GLY A 53 3.07 15.46 -14.74
C GLY A 53 2.13 14.67 -13.84
N ALA A 54 1.99 15.11 -12.59
CA ALA A 54 1.10 14.50 -11.61
C ALA A 54 -0.37 14.62 -12.04
N PHE A 55 -1.18 13.70 -11.51
CA PHE A 55 -2.64 13.75 -11.66
C PHE A 55 -3.24 14.90 -10.84
N ASP A 56 -4.49 15.24 -11.16
CA ASP A 56 -5.29 16.11 -10.29
C ASP A 56 -5.59 15.39 -8.97
N ALA A 57 -5.77 16.14 -7.89
CA ALA A 57 -6.04 15.58 -6.57
C ALA A 57 -7.40 14.84 -6.48
N GLN A 58 -8.32 15.14 -7.40
CA GLN A 58 -9.68 14.58 -7.44
C GLN A 58 -9.87 13.56 -8.56
N ALA A 59 -9.03 13.60 -9.61
CA ALA A 59 -9.20 12.76 -10.78
C ALA A 59 -7.86 12.29 -11.36
N ILE A 60 -7.82 11.02 -11.72
CA ILE A 60 -6.74 10.44 -12.52
C ILE A 60 -7.19 10.31 -13.98
N ASP A 61 -6.24 10.32 -14.90
CA ASP A 61 -6.49 10.24 -16.33
C ASP A 61 -5.58 9.18 -16.98
N ALA A 62 -5.55 9.15 -18.32
CA ALA A 62 -4.80 8.15 -19.09
C ALA A 62 -3.27 8.36 -19.10
N ARG A 63 -2.74 9.39 -18.42
CA ARG A 63 -1.29 9.58 -18.31
C ARG A 63 -0.65 8.46 -17.48
N PRO A 64 0.62 8.13 -17.75
CA PRO A 64 1.33 7.09 -17.01
C PRO A 64 1.58 7.49 -15.55
N VAL A 65 1.40 6.55 -14.64
CA VAL A 65 1.76 6.68 -13.21
C VAL A 65 3.28 6.68 -13.03
N ALA A 66 3.99 5.84 -13.80
CA ALA A 66 5.44 5.76 -13.73
C ALA A 66 6.06 5.24 -15.02
N ARG A 67 7.33 5.58 -15.23
CA ARG A 67 8.22 4.94 -16.22
C ARG A 67 9.37 4.29 -15.47
N ILE A 68 9.55 2.98 -15.65
CA ILE A 68 10.58 2.18 -15.01
C ILE A 68 11.59 1.77 -16.08
N ARG A 69 12.86 2.05 -15.84
CA ARG A 69 13.97 1.50 -16.62
C ARG A 69 14.68 0.43 -15.80
N LEU A 70 14.89 -0.74 -16.36
CA LEU A 70 15.65 -1.81 -15.72
C LEU A 70 17.08 -1.83 -16.29
N VAL A 71 18.07 -1.71 -15.43
CA VAL A 71 19.47 -1.59 -15.82
C VAL A 71 20.28 -2.68 -15.13
N PRO A 72 21.03 -3.53 -15.86
CA PRO A 72 21.98 -4.45 -15.24
C PRO A 72 22.94 -3.70 -14.33
N ASP A 73 23.06 -4.15 -13.08
CA ASP A 73 23.90 -3.52 -12.09
C ASP A 73 24.45 -4.60 -11.15
N PRO A 74 25.74 -4.96 -11.26
CA PRO A 74 26.32 -6.01 -10.42
C PRO A 74 26.45 -5.61 -8.94
N SER A 75 26.21 -4.34 -8.60
CA SER A 75 26.26 -3.85 -7.22
C SER A 75 24.94 -4.02 -6.46
N VAL A 76 23.83 -4.31 -7.15
CA VAL A 76 22.54 -4.50 -6.48
C VAL A 76 22.53 -5.82 -5.71
N THR A 77 22.17 -5.74 -4.43
CA THR A 77 21.99 -6.93 -3.60
C THR A 77 20.53 -7.38 -3.62
N PRO A 78 20.24 -8.68 -3.73
CA PRO A 78 18.89 -9.21 -3.57
C PRO A 78 18.25 -8.71 -2.27
N ASP A 79 16.96 -8.36 -2.35
CA ASP A 79 16.22 -7.89 -1.19
C ASP A 79 15.61 -9.10 -0.44
N PRO A 80 15.84 -9.26 0.88
CA PRO A 80 15.34 -10.39 1.64
C PRO A 80 13.81 -10.51 1.66
N LEU A 81 13.08 -9.43 1.36
CA LEU A 81 11.61 -9.44 1.24
C LEU A 81 11.11 -10.10 -0.04
N PHE A 82 11.96 -10.36 -1.03
CA PHE A 82 11.56 -11.06 -2.26
C PHE A 82 10.91 -12.42 -1.95
N ALA A 83 11.50 -13.20 -1.04
CA ALA A 83 10.96 -14.48 -0.61
C ALA A 83 9.61 -14.38 0.13
N GLN A 84 9.23 -13.19 0.60
CA GLN A 84 7.97 -12.95 1.31
C GLN A 84 6.83 -12.55 0.38
N ILE A 85 7.11 -12.16 -0.87
CA ILE A 85 6.10 -11.67 -1.83
C ILE A 85 4.96 -12.70 -2.00
N LEU A 86 5.30 -13.98 -2.18
CA LEU A 86 4.32 -15.06 -2.38
C LEU A 86 3.75 -15.62 -1.08
N ARG A 87 4.34 -15.30 0.08
CA ARG A 87 3.88 -15.76 1.40
C ARG A 87 2.88 -14.80 2.04
N ARG A 88 3.04 -13.50 1.75
CA ARG A 88 2.16 -12.44 2.23
C ARG A 88 0.72 -12.68 1.76
N HIS A 89 -0.21 -12.60 2.70
CA HIS A 89 -1.63 -12.59 2.43
C HIS A 89 -2.34 -11.70 3.46
N THR A 90 -3.52 -11.18 3.11
CA THR A 90 -4.35 -10.43 4.04
C THR A 90 -5.13 -11.42 4.91
N ASN A 91 -4.76 -11.55 6.18
CA ASN A 91 -5.53 -12.32 7.15
C ASN A 91 -6.62 -11.45 7.77
N ARG A 92 -7.89 -11.84 7.59
CA ARG A 92 -9.06 -11.17 8.19
C ARG A 92 -9.67 -11.97 9.36
N ASN A 93 -9.05 -13.08 9.74
CA ASN A 93 -9.46 -13.87 10.89
C ASN A 93 -8.98 -13.22 12.20
N ARG A 94 -9.52 -13.72 13.32
CA ARG A 94 -9.09 -13.30 14.66
C ARG A 94 -7.61 -13.64 14.88
N TYR A 95 -6.86 -12.66 15.37
CA TYR A 95 -5.49 -12.85 15.86
C TYR A 95 -5.51 -13.34 17.31
N ASP A 96 -4.49 -14.10 17.70
CA ASP A 96 -4.30 -14.60 19.06
C ASP A 96 -3.91 -13.45 20.01
N PRO A 97 -4.75 -13.08 20.98
CA PRO A 97 -4.47 -11.98 21.90
C PRO A 97 -3.35 -12.31 22.90
N GLU A 98 -3.08 -13.59 23.15
CA GLU A 98 -2.05 -14.04 24.11
C GLU A 98 -0.64 -14.02 23.51
N ARG A 99 -0.52 -13.72 22.21
CA ARG A 99 0.75 -13.65 21.47
C ARG A 99 1.07 -12.21 21.07
N PRO A 100 1.67 -11.40 21.96
CA PRO A 100 2.01 -10.02 21.63
C PRO A 100 3.07 -9.97 20.53
N VAL A 101 2.98 -8.94 19.68
CA VAL A 101 4.02 -8.63 18.71
C VAL A 101 5.26 -8.11 19.45
N PRO A 102 6.46 -8.71 19.24
CA PRO A 102 7.67 -8.27 19.94
C PRO A 102 8.02 -6.81 19.66
N ALA A 103 8.53 -6.10 20.67
CA ALA A 103 8.93 -4.69 20.55
C ALA A 103 9.95 -4.44 19.42
N ALA A 104 10.86 -5.39 19.20
CA ALA A 104 11.83 -5.34 18.11
C ALA A 104 11.16 -5.31 16.72
N ALA A 105 10.03 -6.00 16.55
CA ALA A 105 9.29 -6.00 15.30
C ALA A 105 8.59 -4.65 15.05
N TRP A 106 8.02 -4.04 16.09
CA TRP A 106 7.47 -2.68 15.99
C TRP A 106 8.53 -1.66 15.60
N LYS A 107 9.72 -1.74 16.22
CA LYS A 107 10.85 -0.88 15.88
C LYS A 107 11.32 -1.09 14.43
N ALA A 108 11.40 -2.34 13.98
CA ALA A 108 11.79 -2.65 12.60
C ALA A 108 10.80 -2.08 11.59
N MET A 109 9.48 -2.21 11.82
CA MET A 109 8.46 -1.61 10.95
C MET A 109 8.52 -0.08 10.93
N ALA A 110 8.76 0.55 12.09
CA ALA A 110 8.90 2.00 12.17
C ALA A 110 10.13 2.53 11.42
N LEU A 111 11.24 1.77 11.43
CA LEU A 111 12.44 2.10 10.67
C LEU A 111 12.21 1.92 9.17
N ALA A 112 11.57 0.82 8.76
CA ALA A 112 11.25 0.57 7.35
C ALA A 112 10.37 1.69 6.76
N ALA A 113 9.36 2.16 7.50
CA ALA A 113 8.50 3.25 7.04
C ALA A 113 9.21 4.60 6.87
N ARG A 114 10.39 4.79 7.47
CA ARG A 114 11.19 6.01 7.39
C ARG A 114 12.26 5.98 6.30
N ALA A 115 12.50 4.82 5.70
CA ALA A 115 13.63 4.63 4.79
C ALA A 115 13.46 5.38 3.46
N ASP A 116 12.23 5.72 3.06
CA ASP A 116 11.94 6.32 1.76
C ASP A 116 11.59 7.82 1.85
N GLY A 117 12.47 8.66 1.27
CA GLY A 117 12.24 10.08 0.98
C GLY A 117 12.92 11.07 1.94
N PRO A 118 13.27 12.29 1.46
CA PRO A 118 13.69 13.37 2.35
C PRO A 118 12.50 13.72 3.26
N ASP A 119 12.74 13.68 4.57
CA ASP A 119 11.80 14.00 5.66
C ASP A 119 10.73 12.95 6.05
N GLY A 120 10.74 11.75 5.47
CA GLY A 120 9.88 10.63 5.91
C GLY A 120 8.41 10.82 5.56
N TRP A 121 8.04 10.43 4.34
CA TRP A 121 6.67 10.58 3.80
C TRP A 121 5.62 9.76 4.56
N LEU A 122 6.06 8.70 5.25
CA LEU A 122 5.21 7.82 6.02
C LEU A 122 5.52 7.92 7.51
N ARG A 123 4.45 8.00 8.30
CA ARG A 123 4.52 7.85 9.76
C ARG A 123 3.95 6.50 10.16
N PHE A 124 4.72 5.77 10.93
CA PHE A 124 4.29 4.49 11.49
C PHE A 124 3.83 4.67 12.93
N GLY A 125 2.70 4.05 13.28
CA GLY A 125 2.17 3.97 14.62
C GLY A 125 1.34 2.70 14.79
N HIS A 126 1.26 2.21 16.03
CA HIS A 126 0.44 1.05 16.38
C HIS A 126 -0.32 1.32 17.68
N VAL A 127 -1.43 0.62 17.86
CA VAL A 127 -2.19 0.54 19.12
C VAL A 127 -2.51 -0.93 19.36
N GLY A 128 -2.16 -1.45 20.53
CA GLY A 128 -2.35 -2.84 20.93
C GLY A 128 -3.07 -3.00 22.27
N LEU A 129 -3.13 -4.24 22.76
CA LEU A 129 -3.75 -4.57 24.04
C LEU A 129 -2.95 -4.06 25.25
N GLN A 130 -1.67 -3.77 25.05
CA GLN A 130 -0.77 -3.19 26.04
C GLN A 130 -0.94 -1.68 26.22
N ASP A 131 -1.64 -1.00 25.30
CA ASP A 131 -1.88 0.44 25.35
C ASP A 131 -3.14 0.76 26.17
N PRO A 132 -3.33 2.01 26.64
CA PRO A 132 -4.54 2.39 27.37
C PRO A 132 -5.82 1.98 26.63
N PRO A 133 -6.76 1.26 27.27
CA PRO A 133 -7.92 0.66 26.60
C PRO A 133 -8.74 1.63 25.75
N GLN A 134 -8.78 2.90 26.15
CA GLN A 134 -9.50 3.96 25.45
C GLN A 134 -8.96 4.20 24.02
N GLN A 135 -7.66 4.01 23.78
CA GLN A 135 -7.08 4.18 22.45
C GLN A 135 -7.60 3.12 21.48
N LEU A 136 -7.52 1.84 21.87
CA LEU A 136 -8.01 0.74 21.04
C LEU A 136 -9.53 0.83 20.85
N GLN A 137 -10.27 1.22 21.90
CA GLN A 137 -11.72 1.45 21.80
C GLN A 137 -12.06 2.56 20.80
N ARG A 138 -11.28 3.65 20.78
CA ARG A 138 -11.46 4.74 19.80
C ARG A 138 -11.27 4.24 18.37
N HIS A 139 -10.22 3.48 18.09
CA HIS A 139 -10.00 2.91 16.75
C HIS A 139 -11.13 1.94 16.33
N ARG A 140 -11.59 1.09 17.25
CA ARG A 140 -12.72 0.18 17.01
C ARG A 140 -14.02 0.94 16.72
N ALA A 141 -14.27 2.02 17.44
CA ALA A 141 -15.44 2.87 17.23
C ALA A 141 -15.41 3.52 15.84
N ILE A 142 -14.26 4.10 15.44
CA ILE A 142 -14.07 4.68 14.10
C ILE A 142 -14.33 3.64 13.01
N ALA A 143 -13.71 2.46 13.11
CA ALA A 143 -13.88 1.39 12.12
C ALA A 143 -15.34 0.91 12.04
N SER A 144 -16.00 0.72 13.18
CA SER A 144 -17.41 0.29 13.22
C SER A 144 -18.36 1.34 12.65
N GLN A 145 -18.11 2.63 12.93
CA GLN A 145 -18.89 3.73 12.37
C GLN A 145 -18.69 3.86 10.86
N ALA A 146 -17.44 3.80 10.37
CA ALA A 146 -17.14 3.82 8.95
C ALA A 146 -17.84 2.67 8.21
N TRP A 147 -17.78 1.45 8.76
CA TRP A 147 -18.48 0.29 8.21
C TRP A 147 -20.01 0.48 8.19
N ALA A 148 -20.59 1.02 9.27
CA ALA A 148 -22.03 1.29 9.32
C ALA A 148 -22.47 2.34 8.31
N ILE A 149 -21.64 3.36 8.06
CA ILE A 149 -21.89 4.38 7.02
C ILE A 149 -21.86 3.74 5.63
N GLU A 150 -20.84 2.92 5.32
CA GLU A 150 -20.71 2.25 4.03
C GLU A 150 -21.89 1.31 3.77
N LEU A 151 -22.25 0.44 4.73
CA LEU A 151 -23.38 -0.48 4.62
C LEU A 151 -24.73 0.21 4.37
N ARG A 152 -24.89 1.44 4.88
CA ARG A 152 -26.12 2.24 4.73
C ARG A 152 -26.06 3.20 3.55
N THR A 153 -25.00 3.17 2.76
CA THR A 153 -24.82 4.00 1.57
C THR A 153 -24.96 3.11 0.32
N PRO A 154 -26.15 3.03 -0.31
CA PRO A 154 -26.44 2.04 -1.36
C PRO A 154 -25.41 2.03 -2.51
N ARG A 155 -25.00 3.21 -2.99
CA ARG A 155 -24.00 3.33 -4.06
C ARG A 155 -22.64 2.71 -3.69
N ALA A 156 -22.16 2.95 -2.47
CA ALA A 156 -20.88 2.43 -1.99
C ALA A 156 -20.92 0.91 -1.78
N ILE A 157 -21.94 0.40 -1.08
CA ILE A 157 -22.02 -1.04 -0.81
C ILE A 157 -22.25 -1.87 -2.09
N LEU A 158 -23.01 -1.34 -3.05
CA LEU A 158 -23.19 -2.00 -4.36
C LEU A 158 -21.89 -2.04 -5.16
N GLU A 159 -21.05 -1.00 -5.08
CA GLU A 159 -19.71 -1.03 -5.68
C GLU A 159 -18.81 -2.07 -4.99
N SER A 160 -18.80 -2.12 -3.65
CA SER A 160 -18.07 -3.13 -2.87
C SER A 160 -18.48 -4.56 -3.25
N PHE A 161 -19.77 -4.83 -3.47
CA PHE A 161 -20.25 -6.15 -3.90
C PHE A 161 -19.80 -6.55 -5.31
N LYS A 162 -19.64 -5.60 -6.24
CA LYS A 162 -19.17 -5.90 -7.61
C LYS A 162 -17.74 -6.44 -7.64
N VAL A 163 -16.93 -6.10 -6.63
CA VAL A 163 -15.50 -6.47 -6.56
C VAL A 163 -15.19 -7.51 -5.48
N MET A 164 -16.21 -7.95 -4.73
CA MET A 164 -16.07 -9.02 -3.75
C MET A 164 -15.79 -10.35 -4.48
N ARG A 165 -14.77 -11.08 -4.00
CA ARG A 165 -14.33 -12.37 -4.53
C ARG A 165 -14.40 -13.43 -3.45
#